data_AF-A0A6G1EN70-F1
#
_entry.id   AF-A0A6G1EN70-F1
#
_cell.length_a   1.000
_cell.length_b   1.000
_cell.length_c   1.000
_cell.angle_alpha   90.00
_cell.angle_beta   90.00
_cell.angle_gamma   90.00
#
_symmetry.space_group_name_H-M   'P 1'
#
loop_
_entity.id
_entity.type
_entity.pdbx_description
1 polymer ?
#
loop_
_entity_poly.entity_id
_entity_poly.type
_entity_poly.pdbx_seq_one_letter_code
_entity_poly.pdbx_strand_id
1 'polypeptide(L)'
;MDSLFSAILGELTSRSLSFLIDRCSSKPQPPSKEEKIQRLERMLLRLAVVVEDAEGRRVTNHAMLRQLNMLRQDMHRGYYLLDTFRLQQTHEDDDKVSYNTLALSKVSSIKRVRIPAGSKRLGDKGELEQMVDNIEIAIADIVEFVLLLSNYPCIHRQPYNTYMFMDKCMFGRQMEMEHVVNFLLHPGPPNGDNLGVLPIIGAAKVGKSTLVEHVCYDERE
;
A
#
# COMPACT_ATOMS: atom_id res chain seq x y z
N MET A 1 40.94 -18.30 -65.68
CA MET A 1 41.60 -18.08 -64.37
C MET A 1 40.80 -17.12 -63.49
N ASP A 2 40.01 -16.20 -64.08
CA ASP A 2 39.33 -15.12 -63.35
C ASP A 2 38.13 -15.58 -62.50
N SER A 3 37.45 -16.68 -62.87
CA SER A 3 36.31 -17.22 -62.11
C SER A 3 36.72 -17.80 -60.75
N LEU A 4 37.91 -18.41 -60.66
CA LEU A 4 38.44 -18.96 -59.41
C LEU A 4 38.84 -17.84 -58.44
N PHE A 5 39.49 -16.78 -58.94
CA PHE A 5 39.82 -15.61 -58.13
C PHE A 5 38.57 -14.88 -57.62
N SER A 6 37.55 -14.73 -58.46
CA SER A 6 36.28 -14.13 -58.05
C SER A 6 35.56 -14.96 -56.98
N ALA A 7 35.61 -16.29 -57.07
CA ALA A 7 35.00 -17.17 -56.08
C ALA A 7 35.70 -17.09 -54.71
N ILE A 8 37.05 -17.09 -54.71
CA ILE A 8 37.85 -16.96 -53.48
C ILE A 8 37.64 -15.59 -52.84
N LEU A 9 37.59 -14.52 -53.63
CA LEU A 9 37.34 -13.17 -53.14
C LEU A 9 35.90 -13.01 -52.59
N GLY A 10 34.91 -13.63 -53.24
CA GLY A 10 33.53 -13.68 -52.76
C GLY A 10 33.38 -14.42 -51.42
N GLU A 11 34.07 -15.55 -51.26
CA GLU A 11 34.10 -16.30 -50.00
C GLU A 11 34.78 -15.49 -48.87
N LEU A 12 35.91 -14.84 -49.18
CA LEU A 12 36.65 -14.04 -48.21
C LEU A 12 35.86 -12.80 -47.76
N THR A 13 35.23 -12.11 -48.71
CA THR A 13 34.38 -10.95 -48.43
C THR A 13 33.14 -11.35 -47.64
N SER A 14 32.48 -12.46 -48.02
CA SER A 14 31.36 -13.03 -47.26
C SER A 14 31.76 -13.36 -45.81
N ARG A 15 32.87 -14.06 -45.59
CA ARG A 15 33.38 -14.37 -44.24
C ARG A 15 33.76 -13.12 -43.45
N SER A 16 34.33 -12.11 -44.10
CA SER A 16 34.66 -10.83 -43.45
C SER A 16 33.41 -10.04 -43.06
N LEU A 17 32.37 -10.04 -43.91
CA LEU A 17 31.07 -9.46 -43.62
C LEU A 17 30.36 -10.22 -42.51
N SER A 18 30.36 -11.55 -42.54
CA SER A 18 29.81 -12.37 -41.45
C SER A 18 30.52 -12.11 -40.13
N PHE A 19 31.84 -11.97 -40.12
CA PHE A 19 32.59 -11.63 -38.90
C PHE A 19 32.28 -10.22 -38.40
N LEU A 20 32.14 -9.24 -39.30
CA LEU A 20 31.73 -7.88 -38.93
C LEU A 20 30.28 -7.84 -38.44
N ILE A 21 29.37 -8.58 -39.06
CA ILE A 21 27.98 -8.72 -38.64
C ILE A 21 27.91 -9.40 -37.28
N ASP A 22 28.65 -10.47 -37.03
CA ASP A 22 28.70 -11.16 -35.74
C ASP A 22 29.31 -10.27 -34.63
N ARG A 23 30.32 -9.47 -34.99
CA ARG A 23 30.96 -8.49 -34.09
C ARG A 23 30.09 -7.25 -33.82
N CYS A 24 29.30 -6.80 -34.80
CA CYS A 24 28.32 -5.72 -34.64
C CYS A 24 27.02 -6.22 -33.99
N SER A 25 26.69 -7.50 -34.15
CA SER A 25 25.61 -8.22 -33.47
C SER A 25 26.09 -8.78 -32.13
N SER A 26 27.24 -8.35 -31.63
CA SER A 26 27.74 -8.71 -30.31
C SER A 26 26.59 -8.54 -29.33
N LYS A 27 26.15 -9.67 -28.77
CA LYS A 27 24.99 -9.77 -27.88
C LYS A 27 24.97 -8.57 -26.93
N PRO A 28 23.83 -7.89 -26.74
CA PRO A 28 23.74 -6.84 -25.74
C PRO A 28 24.32 -7.40 -24.43
N GLN A 29 25.24 -6.65 -23.81
CA GLN A 29 25.77 -7.06 -22.51
C GLN A 29 24.59 -7.36 -21.59
N PRO A 30 24.62 -8.48 -20.84
CA PRO A 30 23.53 -8.80 -19.94
C PRO A 30 23.34 -7.62 -18.99
N PRO A 31 22.09 -7.12 -18.83
CA PRO A 31 21.85 -5.90 -18.08
C PRO A 31 22.45 -6.03 -16.68
N SER A 32 23.09 -4.95 -16.23
CA SER A 32 23.76 -4.94 -14.94
C SER A 32 22.74 -5.23 -13.84
N LYS A 33 23.22 -5.75 -12.69
CA LYS A 33 22.34 -6.00 -11.54
C LYS A 33 21.55 -4.74 -11.17
N GLU A 34 22.21 -3.59 -11.23
CA GLU A 34 21.64 -2.28 -10.94
C GLU A 34 20.56 -1.88 -11.97
N GLU A 35 20.82 -2.07 -13.27
CA GLU A 35 19.82 -1.83 -14.32
C GLU A 35 18.57 -2.69 -14.15
N LYS A 36 18.72 -3.94 -13.70
CA LYS A 36 17.60 -4.84 -13.41
C LYS A 36 16.77 -4.37 -12.21
N ILE A 37 17.45 -3.92 -11.15
CA ILE A 37 16.79 -3.33 -9.97
C ILE A 37 16.00 -2.09 -10.39
N GLN A 38 16.61 -1.16 -11.13
CA GLN A 38 15.94 0.05 -11.61
C GLN A 38 14.77 -0.27 -12.55
N ARG A 39 14.92 -1.29 -13.42
CA ARG A 39 13.83 -1.76 -14.27
C ARG A 39 12.67 -2.31 -13.44
N LEU A 40 12.95 -3.14 -12.43
CA LEU A 40 11.95 -3.68 -11.52
C LEU A 40 11.23 -2.57 -10.75
N GLU A 41 11.95 -1.58 -10.22
CA GLU A 41 11.37 -0.41 -9.56
C GLU A 41 10.38 0.33 -10.44
N ARG A 42 10.75 0.65 -11.69
CA ARG A 42 9.86 1.33 -12.64
C ARG A 42 8.60 0.51 -12.93
N MET A 43 8.74 -0.79 -13.05
CA MET A 43 7.62 -1.71 -13.30
C MET A 43 6.68 -1.79 -12.10
N LEU A 44 7.22 -1.90 -10.88
CA LEU A 44 6.43 -1.93 -9.66
C LEU A 44 5.69 -0.62 -9.40
N LEU A 45 6.29 0.52 -9.74
CA LEU A 45 5.60 1.81 -9.71
C LEU A 45 4.38 1.82 -10.65
N ARG A 46 4.50 1.25 -11.86
CA ARG A 46 3.35 1.14 -12.79
C ARG A 46 2.25 0.25 -12.22
N LEU A 47 2.61 -0.89 -11.62
CA LEU A 47 1.64 -1.75 -10.93
C LEU A 47 0.95 -1.01 -9.78
N ALA A 48 1.72 -0.29 -8.97
CA ALA A 48 1.20 0.44 -7.82
C ALA A 48 0.15 1.48 -8.23
N VAL A 49 0.41 2.24 -9.30
CA VAL A 49 -0.57 3.20 -9.85
C VAL A 49 -1.88 2.51 -10.23
N VAL A 50 -1.81 1.35 -10.90
CA VAL A 50 -3.00 0.61 -11.32
C VAL A 50 -3.75 0.01 -10.12
N VAL A 51 -3.02 -0.56 -9.16
CA VAL A 51 -3.61 -1.14 -7.94
C VAL A 51 -4.30 -0.04 -7.11
N GLU A 52 -3.65 1.10 -6.91
CA GLU A 52 -4.19 2.23 -6.17
C GLU A 52 -5.44 2.82 -6.85
N ASP A 53 -5.41 3.01 -8.18
CA ASP A 53 -6.60 3.45 -8.94
C ASP A 53 -7.75 2.44 -8.83
N ALA A 54 -7.45 1.14 -8.87
CA ALA A 54 -8.46 0.10 -8.76
C ALA A 54 -9.07 -0.01 -7.35
N GLU A 55 -8.26 0.09 -6.30
CA GLU A 55 -8.72 0.15 -4.91
C GLU A 55 -9.56 1.42 -4.64
N GLY A 56 -9.33 2.48 -5.42
CA GLY A 56 -10.11 3.70 -5.43
C GLY A 56 -11.45 3.60 -6.16
N ARG A 57 -11.84 2.45 -6.74
CA ARG A 57 -13.07 2.30 -7.54
C ARG A 57 -14.03 1.24 -6.99
N ARG A 58 -15.31 1.38 -7.31
CA ARG A 58 -16.37 0.43 -6.92
C ARG A 58 -16.40 -0.81 -7.82
N VAL A 59 -15.35 -1.62 -7.81
CA VAL A 59 -15.27 -2.85 -8.62
C VAL A 59 -16.23 -3.91 -8.08
N THR A 60 -17.25 -4.28 -8.87
CA THR A 60 -18.26 -5.29 -8.50
C THR A 60 -17.98 -6.67 -9.11
N ASN A 61 -17.21 -6.73 -10.21
CA ASN A 61 -16.88 -7.98 -10.87
C ASN A 61 -15.85 -8.79 -10.07
N HIS A 62 -16.23 -9.99 -9.62
CA HIS A 62 -15.37 -10.87 -8.83
C HIS A 62 -14.09 -11.32 -9.55
N ALA A 63 -14.13 -11.51 -10.87
CA ALA A 63 -12.93 -11.88 -11.64
C ALA A 63 -11.92 -10.71 -11.65
N MET A 64 -12.40 -9.47 -11.78
CA MET A 64 -11.54 -8.29 -11.69
C MET A 64 -10.98 -8.10 -10.28
N LEU A 65 -11.78 -8.34 -9.23
CA LEU A 65 -11.28 -8.32 -7.86
C LEU A 65 -10.18 -9.38 -7.63
N ARG A 66 -10.30 -10.55 -8.26
CA ARG A 66 -9.26 -11.59 -8.21
C ARG A 66 -8.00 -11.15 -8.94
N GLN A 67 -8.12 -10.56 -10.14
CA GLN A 67 -6.98 -9.99 -10.88
C GLN A 67 -6.29 -8.88 -10.08
N LEU A 68 -7.04 -7.96 -9.48
CA LEU A 68 -6.51 -6.92 -8.60
C LEU A 68 -5.71 -7.53 -7.44
N ASN A 69 -6.22 -8.60 -6.82
CA ASN A 69 -5.50 -9.27 -5.75
C ASN A 69 -4.20 -9.94 -6.22
N MET A 70 -4.18 -10.51 -7.44
CA MET A 70 -2.95 -11.05 -8.04
C MET A 70 -1.92 -9.95 -8.28
N LEU A 71 -2.32 -8.85 -8.93
CA LEU A 71 -1.44 -7.68 -9.17
C LEU A 71 -0.87 -7.13 -7.86
N ARG A 72 -1.70 -7.05 -6.81
CA ARG A 72 -1.28 -6.61 -5.47
C ARG A 72 -0.26 -7.57 -4.84
N GLN A 73 -0.46 -8.87 -4.96
CA GLN A 73 0.49 -9.87 -4.44
C GLN A 73 1.84 -9.79 -5.16
N ASP A 74 1.83 -9.71 -6.48
CA ASP A 74 3.03 -9.58 -7.31
C ASP A 74 3.78 -8.29 -6.96
N MET A 75 3.06 -7.18 -6.84
CA MET A 75 3.60 -5.90 -6.40
C MET A 75 4.28 -6.00 -5.02
N HIS A 76 3.60 -6.53 -4.00
CA HIS A 76 4.17 -6.65 -2.66
C HIS A 76 5.39 -7.58 -2.63
N ARG A 77 5.34 -8.71 -3.35
CA ARG A 77 6.49 -9.61 -3.47
C ARG A 77 7.66 -8.88 -4.13
N GLY A 78 7.40 -8.00 -5.09
CA GLY A 78 8.41 -7.22 -5.80
C GLY A 78 9.09 -6.21 -4.92
N TYR A 79 8.32 -5.43 -4.16
CA TYR A 79 8.88 -4.50 -3.19
C TYR A 79 9.65 -5.21 -2.08
N TYR A 80 9.15 -6.34 -1.59
CA TYR A 80 9.89 -7.15 -0.62
C TYR A 80 11.27 -7.57 -1.14
N LEU A 81 11.35 -8.03 -2.40
CA LEU A 81 12.63 -8.41 -3.01
C LEU A 81 13.53 -7.19 -3.28
N LEU A 82 12.97 -6.05 -3.67
CA LEU A 82 13.75 -4.82 -3.81
C LEU A 82 14.38 -4.39 -2.48
N ASP A 83 13.61 -4.44 -1.39
CA ASP A 83 14.08 -4.06 -0.07
C ASP A 83 15.18 -5.01 0.43
N THR A 84 15.12 -6.31 0.11
CA THR A 84 16.19 -7.26 0.46
C THR A 84 17.50 -6.92 -0.25
N PHE A 85 17.46 -6.50 -1.52
CA PHE A 85 18.65 -6.08 -2.25
C PHE A 85 19.22 -4.75 -1.74
N ARG A 86 18.38 -3.77 -1.38
CA ARG A 86 18.81 -2.49 -0.79
C ARG A 86 19.53 -2.68 0.54
N LEU A 87 19.01 -3.58 1.39
CA LEU A 87 19.66 -3.93 2.66
C LEU A 87 21.02 -4.62 2.45
N GLN A 88 21.14 -5.50 1.45
CA GLN A 88 22.42 -6.15 1.13
C GLN A 88 23.48 -5.16 0.64
N GLN A 89 23.12 -4.22 -0.25
CA GLN A 89 24.05 -3.18 -0.72
C GLN A 89 24.59 -2.32 0.44
N THR A 90 23.75 -2.01 1.43
CA THR A 90 24.14 -1.20 2.60
C THR A 90 25.14 -1.94 3.49
N HIS A 91 25.07 -3.27 3.57
CA HIS A 91 26.02 -4.08 4.35
C HIS A 91 27.37 -4.26 3.66
N GLU A 92 27.44 -4.21 2.33
CA GLU A 92 28.71 -4.31 1.59
C GLU A 92 29.55 -3.02 1.68
N ASP A 93 28.93 -1.86 1.94
CA ASP A 93 29.61 -0.56 2.05
C ASP A 93 30.22 -0.32 3.46
N ASP A 94 29.75 -1.05 4.48
CA ASP A 94 30.24 -0.95 5.87
C ASP A 94 31.31 -2.02 6.21
N ASP A 95 31.61 -2.92 5.27
CA ASP A 95 32.51 -4.07 5.46
C ASP A 95 34.00 -3.69 5.28
N LYS A 96 34.38 -2.51 5.79
CA LYS A 96 35.79 -2.09 5.93
C LYS A 96 36.31 -2.15 7.37
N VAL A 97 35.53 -2.58 8.34
CA VAL A 97 36.03 -2.75 9.73
C VAL A 97 35.51 -4.05 10.34
N SER A 98 36.26 -5.13 10.07
CA SER A 98 36.48 -6.20 11.06
C SER A 98 36.93 -5.51 12.36
N TYR A 99 36.39 -5.76 13.56
CA TYR A 99 36.15 -7.03 14.23
C TYR A 99 35.04 -6.84 15.27
N ASN A 100 34.38 -7.94 15.64
CA ASN A 100 33.53 -8.09 16.81
C ASN A 100 33.88 -7.17 17.99
N THR A 101 33.01 -6.22 18.35
CA THR A 101 32.75 -5.91 19.75
C THR A 101 31.33 -5.39 19.92
N LEU A 102 30.50 -6.22 20.54
CA LEU A 102 29.30 -5.79 21.22
C LEU A 102 29.67 -4.75 22.29
N ALA A 103 29.58 -3.46 21.95
CA ALA A 103 29.65 -2.37 22.93
C ALA A 103 28.22 -1.87 23.20
N LEU A 104 27.64 -2.46 24.23
CA LEU A 104 26.37 -2.07 24.85
C LEU A 104 26.33 -0.57 25.16
N SER A 105 25.43 0.18 24.52
CA SER A 105 24.83 1.35 25.16
C SER A 105 23.58 0.89 25.93
N LYS A 106 23.69 0.97 27.26
CA LYS A 106 22.62 0.70 28.21
C LYS A 106 21.49 1.72 28.04
N VAL A 107 20.28 1.26 28.39
CA VAL A 107 19.04 2.01 28.71
C VAL A 107 18.02 2.14 27.55
N SER A 108 17.23 1.08 27.35
CA SER A 108 15.79 1.05 27.75
C SER A 108 15.18 -0.28 27.29
N SER A 109 14.94 -1.17 28.26
CA SER A 109 14.35 -2.48 28.05
C SER A 109 12.83 -2.38 28.13
N ILE A 110 12.11 -2.43 27.01
CA ILE A 110 10.75 -2.98 26.90
C ILE A 110 10.48 -3.29 25.40
N LYS A 111 10.38 -4.59 25.11
CA LYS A 111 9.73 -5.22 23.95
C LYS A 111 10.11 -4.75 22.54
N ARG A 112 11.36 -4.97 22.13
CA ARG A 112 11.64 -5.33 20.72
C ARG A 112 11.83 -6.84 20.63
N VAL A 113 10.78 -7.54 20.23
CA VAL A 113 10.88 -8.90 19.70
C VAL A 113 11.77 -8.79 18.46
N ARG A 114 13.06 -9.07 18.62
CA ARG A 114 13.95 -9.31 17.49
C ARG A 114 13.58 -10.68 16.96
N ILE A 115 12.76 -10.71 15.91
CA ILE A 115 12.66 -11.91 15.07
C ILE A 115 14.04 -12.06 14.44
N PRO A 116 14.78 -13.15 14.69
CA PRO A 116 15.96 -13.43 13.91
C PRO A 116 15.44 -13.78 12.51
N ALA A 117 15.55 -12.83 11.58
CA ALA A 117 15.41 -13.15 10.17
C ALA A 117 16.51 -14.16 9.87
N GLY A 118 16.13 -15.44 9.81
CA GLY A 118 17.04 -16.51 9.44
C GLY A 118 17.71 -16.12 8.13
N SER A 119 19.04 -16.05 8.16
CA SER A 119 19.89 -15.85 6.99
C SER A 119 19.70 -17.04 6.04
N LYS A 120 18.59 -17.09 5.32
CA LYS A 120 18.61 -17.62 3.97
C LYS A 120 19.32 -16.57 3.13
N ARG A 121 20.36 -16.98 2.41
CA ARG A 121 20.98 -16.18 1.36
C ARG A 121 19.97 -15.99 0.21
N LEU A 122 18.94 -15.19 0.47
CA LEU A 122 17.85 -14.88 -0.44
C LEU A 122 18.20 -13.54 -1.12
N GLY A 123 19.07 -13.67 -2.09
CA GLY A 123 19.69 -12.58 -2.85
C GLY A 123 20.41 -13.15 -4.05
N ASP A 124 19.91 -14.27 -4.56
CA ASP A 124 20.49 -14.90 -5.75
C ASP A 124 20.08 -14.08 -6.97
N LYS A 125 21.03 -13.89 -7.89
CA LYS A 125 20.81 -13.17 -9.14
C LYS A 125 19.65 -13.78 -9.94
N GLY A 126 19.45 -15.09 -9.82
CA GLY A 126 18.33 -15.81 -10.43
C GLY A 126 16.96 -15.41 -9.88
N GLU A 127 16.84 -15.06 -8.60
CA GLU A 127 15.57 -14.63 -8.02
C GLU A 127 15.15 -13.24 -8.52
N LEU A 128 16.12 -12.33 -8.71
CA LEU A 128 15.86 -11.02 -9.30
C LEU A 128 15.40 -11.15 -10.76
N GLU A 129 16.05 -12.00 -11.54
CA GLU A 129 15.68 -12.27 -12.94
C GLU A 129 14.26 -12.84 -13.04
N GLN A 130 13.98 -13.91 -12.26
CA GLN A 130 12.65 -14.49 -12.20
C GLN A 130 11.59 -13.45 -11.80
N MET A 131 11.93 -12.54 -10.88
CA MET A 131 10.99 -11.53 -10.44
C MET A 131 10.72 -10.46 -11.48
N VAL A 132 11.76 -10.02 -12.19
CA VAL A 132 11.60 -9.10 -13.33
C VAL A 132 10.68 -9.72 -14.38
N ASP A 133 10.89 -11.00 -14.74
CA ASP A 133 10.07 -11.70 -15.72
C ASP A 133 8.61 -11.82 -15.26
N ASN A 134 8.37 -12.18 -13.99
CA ASN A 134 7.01 -12.29 -13.45
C ASN A 134 6.26 -10.95 -13.48
N ILE A 135 6.92 -9.85 -13.08
CA ILE A 135 6.29 -8.52 -13.10
C ILE A 135 6.09 -8.04 -14.54
N GLU A 136 6.99 -8.39 -15.47
CA GLU A 136 6.84 -8.07 -16.88
C GLU A 136 5.60 -8.75 -17.48
N ILE A 137 5.37 -10.03 -17.16
CA ILE A 137 4.14 -10.75 -17.53
C ILE A 137 2.92 -10.05 -16.93
N ALA A 138 2.95 -9.75 -15.63
CA ALA A 138 1.84 -9.05 -14.97
C ALA A 138 1.53 -7.70 -15.64
N ILE A 139 2.55 -6.93 -16.02
CA ILE A 139 2.40 -5.65 -16.74
C ILE A 139 1.79 -5.83 -18.12
N ALA A 140 2.17 -6.87 -18.86
CA ALA A 140 1.58 -7.13 -20.18
C ALA A 140 0.07 -7.33 -20.08
N ASP A 141 -0.39 -7.97 -19.00
CA ASP A 141 -1.80 -8.29 -18.78
C ASP A 141 -2.63 -7.12 -18.22
N ILE A 142 -2.01 -6.03 -17.73
CA ILE A 142 -2.77 -4.93 -17.11
C ILE A 142 -3.59 -4.11 -18.10
N VAL A 143 -3.28 -4.15 -19.41
CA VAL A 143 -3.92 -3.26 -20.38
C VAL A 143 -5.44 -3.52 -20.45
N GLU A 144 -5.84 -4.78 -20.54
CA GLU A 144 -7.25 -5.18 -20.52
C GLU A 144 -7.91 -4.85 -19.18
N PHE A 145 -7.20 -5.10 -18.08
CA PHE A 145 -7.67 -4.77 -16.74
C PHE A 145 -7.97 -3.27 -16.58
N VAL A 146 -7.07 -2.38 -17.01
CA VAL A 146 -7.24 -0.92 -16.95
C VAL A 146 -8.37 -0.44 -17.85
N LEU A 147 -8.51 -1.01 -19.05
CA LEU A 147 -9.63 -0.73 -19.95
C LEU A 147 -10.97 -1.05 -19.29
N LEU A 148 -11.08 -2.23 -18.69
CA LEU A 148 -12.30 -2.63 -17.96
C LEU A 148 -12.53 -1.78 -16.71
N LEU A 149 -11.45 -1.39 -16.03
CA LEU A 149 -11.49 -0.60 -14.80
C LEU A 149 -12.16 0.77 -15.00
N SER A 150 -11.99 1.36 -16.18
CA SER A 150 -12.61 2.64 -16.56
C SER A 150 -14.15 2.66 -16.47
N ASN A 151 -14.80 1.48 -16.51
CA ASN A 151 -16.24 1.34 -16.40
C ASN A 151 -16.77 1.43 -14.96
N TYR A 152 -15.90 1.40 -13.95
CA TYR A 152 -16.31 1.47 -12.54
C TYR A 152 -16.18 2.89 -11.99
N PRO A 153 -17.19 3.39 -11.27
CA PRO A 153 -17.15 4.72 -10.68
C PRO A 153 -16.14 4.78 -9.53
N CYS A 154 -15.48 5.93 -9.38
CA CYS A 154 -14.57 6.18 -8.27
C CYS A 154 -15.33 6.19 -6.93
N ILE A 155 -14.68 5.66 -5.90
CA ILE A 155 -15.09 5.78 -4.51
C ILE A 155 -14.62 7.15 -4.03
N HIS A 156 -15.54 8.11 -3.96
CA HIS A 156 -15.26 9.38 -3.34
C HIS A 156 -15.09 9.17 -1.82
N ARG A 157 -13.84 9.07 -1.35
CA ARG A 157 -13.51 9.28 0.07
C ARG A 157 -13.52 10.78 0.34
N GLN A 158 -14.71 11.38 0.33
CA GLN A 158 -14.85 12.73 0.84
C GLN A 158 -14.49 12.67 2.33
N PRO A 159 -13.47 13.41 2.83
CA PRO A 159 -13.32 13.59 4.27
C PRO A 159 -14.60 14.29 4.70
N TYR A 160 -15.51 13.58 5.39
CA TYR A 160 -16.80 14.06 5.93
C TYR A 160 -17.10 15.53 5.58
N ASN A 161 -17.48 15.78 4.32
CA ASN A 161 -17.93 17.10 3.86
C ASN A 161 -19.37 17.00 3.35
N THR A 162 -20.14 16.16 4.02
CA THR A 162 -21.52 16.46 4.29
C THR A 162 -21.54 16.92 5.74
N TYR A 163 -21.40 18.23 5.94
CA TYR A 163 -22.16 18.83 7.02
C TYR A 163 -23.62 18.52 6.68
N MET A 164 -24.16 17.41 7.20
CA MET A 164 -25.59 17.36 7.45
C MET A 164 -25.82 18.48 8.46
N PHE A 165 -26.09 19.68 7.96
CA PHE A 165 -26.54 20.82 8.74
C PHE A 165 -27.98 20.51 9.19
N MET A 166 -28.11 19.49 10.03
CA MET A 166 -29.33 19.19 10.77
C MET A 166 -29.32 20.18 11.93
N ASP A 167 -29.69 21.42 11.64
CA ASP A 167 -29.74 22.46 12.64
C ASP A 167 -30.69 21.99 13.76
N LYS A 168 -30.12 21.76 14.95
CA LYS A 168 -30.83 21.38 16.18
C LYS A 168 -31.55 20.03 16.16
N CYS A 169 -30.95 18.97 15.62
CA CYS A 169 -31.49 17.61 15.79
C CYS A 169 -30.59 16.73 16.65
N MET A 170 -31.18 16.11 17.67
CA MET A 170 -30.57 15.06 18.48
C MET A 170 -31.12 13.69 18.06
N PHE A 171 -30.23 12.72 17.80
CA PHE A 171 -30.61 11.38 17.34
C PHE A 171 -30.24 10.29 18.35
N GLY A 172 -31.09 9.26 18.43
CA GLY A 172 -30.78 8.01 19.15
C GLY A 172 -30.73 8.13 20.67
N ARG A 173 -31.16 9.26 21.24
CA ARG A 173 -31.17 9.56 22.67
C ARG A 173 -32.58 9.83 23.21
N GLN A 174 -33.62 9.42 22.50
CA GLN A 174 -35.01 9.68 22.88
C GLN A 174 -35.34 9.08 24.27
N MET A 175 -34.85 7.87 24.55
CA MET A 175 -35.03 7.24 25.87
C MET A 175 -34.29 7.99 27.00
N GLU A 176 -33.10 8.51 26.72
CA GLU A 176 -32.36 9.32 27.71
C GLU A 176 -33.05 10.66 27.95
N MET A 177 -33.57 11.30 26.90
CA MET A 177 -34.32 12.55 27.00
C MET A 177 -35.58 12.39 27.85
N GLU A 178 -36.40 11.37 27.56
CA GLU A 178 -37.59 11.07 28.37
C GLU A 178 -37.23 10.75 29.83
N HIS A 179 -36.08 10.10 30.09
CA HIS A 179 -35.63 9.84 31.45
C HIS A 179 -35.30 11.14 32.22
N VAL A 180 -34.64 12.10 31.57
CA VAL A 180 -34.33 13.40 32.16
C VAL A 180 -35.59 14.22 32.40
N VAL A 181 -36.49 14.32 31.40
CA VAL A 181 -37.77 15.06 31.54
C VAL A 181 -38.60 14.46 32.66
N ASN A 182 -38.74 13.13 32.71
CA ASN A 182 -39.46 12.50 33.81
C ASN A 182 -38.83 12.87 35.14
N PHE A 183 -37.52 12.72 35.31
CA PHE A 183 -36.81 13.08 36.55
C PHE A 183 -37.09 14.52 37.00
N LEU A 184 -37.14 15.48 36.07
CA LEU A 184 -37.41 16.89 36.35
C LEU A 184 -38.89 17.14 36.70
N LEU A 185 -39.82 16.40 36.09
CA LEU A 185 -41.26 16.47 36.38
C LEU A 185 -41.69 15.70 37.64
N HIS A 186 -40.81 14.91 38.26
CA HIS A 186 -41.17 14.21 39.49
C HIS A 186 -41.45 15.22 40.61
N PRO A 187 -42.64 15.21 41.24
CA PRO A 187 -42.91 16.06 42.40
C PRO A 187 -41.93 15.72 43.52
N GLY A 188 -41.22 16.73 44.03
CA GLY A 188 -40.33 16.56 45.17
C GLY A 188 -41.09 15.96 46.38
N PRO A 189 -40.39 15.24 47.28
CA PRO A 189 -41.02 14.68 48.46
C PRO A 189 -41.65 15.79 49.32
N PRO A 190 -42.80 15.54 50.00
CA PRO A 190 -43.56 16.56 50.72
C PRO A 190 -42.79 17.26 51.86
N ASN A 191 -41.63 16.72 52.26
CA ASN A 191 -40.75 17.28 53.27
C ASN A 191 -39.44 17.76 52.62
N GLY A 192 -39.53 18.90 51.93
CA GLY A 192 -38.55 19.98 51.69
C GLY A 192 -37.05 19.78 51.45
N ASP A 193 -36.41 18.66 51.80
CA ASP A 193 -34.96 18.65 52.07
C ASP A 193 -34.10 17.81 51.10
N ASN A 194 -34.70 17.21 50.06
CA ASN A 194 -33.95 16.39 49.09
C ASN A 194 -33.86 17.06 47.71
N LEU A 195 -32.70 17.67 47.43
CA LEU A 195 -32.35 18.12 46.09
C LEU A 195 -32.02 16.90 45.21
N GLY A 196 -32.81 16.64 44.18
CA GLY A 196 -32.53 15.58 43.21
C GLY A 196 -31.38 15.98 42.29
N VAL A 197 -30.38 15.11 42.13
CA VAL A 197 -29.31 15.28 41.14
C VAL A 197 -29.29 14.08 40.20
N LEU A 198 -29.40 14.32 38.88
CA LEU A 198 -29.28 13.32 37.82
C LEU A 198 -27.96 13.48 37.05
N PRO A 199 -26.95 12.61 37.27
CA PRO A 199 -25.67 12.71 36.57
C PRO A 199 -25.75 12.19 35.13
N ILE A 200 -25.33 13.00 34.16
CA ILE A 200 -25.16 12.59 32.76
C ILE A 200 -23.68 12.32 32.48
N ILE A 201 -23.30 11.04 32.40
CA ILE A 201 -21.89 10.60 32.30
C ILE A 201 -21.60 10.04 30.90
N GLY A 202 -20.45 10.40 30.34
CA GLY A 202 -19.99 9.86 29.06
C GLY A 202 -18.70 10.52 28.57
N ALA A 203 -18.08 9.95 27.53
CA ALA A 203 -16.83 10.45 26.97
C ALA A 203 -16.92 11.91 26.48
N ALA A 204 -15.78 12.55 26.24
CA ALA A 204 -15.74 13.91 25.70
C ALA A 204 -16.45 13.98 24.33
N LYS A 205 -17.17 15.07 24.08
CA LYS A 205 -17.84 15.39 22.79
C LYS A 205 -18.90 14.39 22.29
N VAL A 206 -19.45 13.55 23.16
CA VAL A 206 -20.56 12.62 22.79
C VAL A 206 -21.95 13.26 22.70
N GLY A 207 -22.06 14.60 22.85
CA GLY A 207 -23.34 15.32 22.76
C GLY A 207 -24.12 15.45 24.08
N LYS A 208 -23.46 15.36 25.25
CA LYS A 208 -24.13 15.53 26.56
C LYS A 208 -24.75 16.92 26.74
N SER A 209 -24.00 17.97 26.40
CA SER A 209 -24.52 19.35 26.47
C SER A 209 -25.68 19.56 25.50
N THR A 210 -25.63 18.94 24.32
CA THR A 210 -26.73 18.95 23.34
C THR A 210 -27.98 18.26 23.88
N LEU A 211 -27.85 17.15 24.62
CA LEU A 211 -28.98 16.51 25.30
C LEU A 211 -29.63 17.47 26.31
N VAL A 212 -28.83 18.13 27.15
CA VAL A 212 -29.33 19.10 28.14
C VAL A 212 -30.03 20.28 27.47
N GLU A 213 -29.42 20.84 26.42
CA GLU A 213 -30.01 21.93 25.66
C GLU A 213 -31.39 21.57 25.11
N HIS A 214 -31.55 20.36 24.56
CA HIS A 214 -32.84 19.90 24.04
C HIS A 214 -33.90 19.66 25.12
N VAL A 215 -33.51 19.20 26.32
CA VAL A 215 -34.43 19.08 27.46
C VAL A 215 -34.92 20.46 27.89
N CYS A 216 -34.05 21.47 27.95
CA CYS A 216 -34.43 22.84 28.33
C CYS A 216 -35.39 23.52 27.34
N TYR A 217 -35.50 23.03 26.10
CA TYR A 217 -36.45 23.51 25.10
C TYR A 217 -37.70 22.62 24.98
N ASP A 218 -37.85 21.56 25.79
CA ASP A 218 -39.05 20.72 25.77
C ASP A 218 -40.24 21.46 26.40
N GLU A 219 -41.37 21.54 25.68
CA GLU A 219 -42.57 22.28 26.09
C GLU A 219 -43.34 21.60 27.26
N ARG A 220 -42.90 20.42 27.70
CA ARG A 220 -43.54 19.65 28.78
C ARG A 220 -43.05 20.05 30.18
N GLU A 221 -42.00 20.86 30.28
CA GLU A 221 -41.59 21.58 31.51
C GLU A 221 -42.30 22.93 31.65
#